data_AF-A0A372P191-F1
#
_entry.id   AF-A0A372P191-F1
#
_cell.length_a   1.000
_cell.length_b   1.000
_cell.length_c   1.000
_cell.angle_alpha   90.00
_cell.angle_beta   90.00
_cell.angle_gamma   90.00
#
_symmetry.space_group_name_H-M   'P 1'
#
loop_
_entity.id
_entity.type
_entity.pdbx_description
1 polymer ?
#
loop_
_entity_poly.entity_id
_entity_poly.type
_entity_poly.pdbx_seq_one_letter_code
_entity_poly.pdbx_strand_id
1 'polypeptide(L)' 'MSEFRLDRSAFKLQSAKEAADHDSYYQKMPLQERAKVINYLKSVAYNYPEDNPPRLDRTAFSIRSRRSNG' A
#
# COMPACT_ATOMS: atom_id res chain seq x y z
N MET A 1 -22.09 -4.28 1.40
CA MET A 1 -21.32 -3.01 1.35
C MET A 1 -21.92 -1.89 2.23
N SER A 2 -22.83 -2.18 3.17
CA SER A 2 -23.43 -1.19 4.09
C SER A 2 -22.65 -0.99 5.39
N GLU A 3 -21.58 -1.75 5.63
CA GLU A 3 -20.83 -1.77 6.90
C GLU A 3 -19.64 -0.81 6.97
N PHE A 4 -19.25 -0.16 5.88
CA PHE A 4 -18.14 0.81 5.89
C PHE A 4 -18.62 2.25 6.14
N ARG A 5 -19.70 2.42 6.92
CA ARG A 5 -20.13 3.76 7.34
C ARG A 5 -19.15 4.28 8.36
N LEU A 6 -18.44 5.35 8.00
CA LEU A 6 -17.49 6.04 8.86
C LEU A 6 -18.21 6.48 10.14
N ASP A 7 -17.82 5.91 11.28
CA ASP A 7 -18.39 6.25 12.58
C ASP A 7 -17.95 7.68 12.96
N ARG A 8 -18.86 8.63 12.80
CA ARG A 8 -18.64 10.06 13.08
C ARG A 8 -18.68 10.37 14.59
N SER A 9 -19.01 9.39 15.43
CA SER A 9 -19.03 9.55 16.89
C SER A 9 -17.67 9.30 17.53
N ALA A 10 -16.74 8.63 16.83
CA ALA A 10 -15.40 8.33 17.31
C ALA A 10 -14.42 9.51 17.21
N PHE A 11 -14.89 10.75 17.39
CA PHE A 11 -14.01 11.90 17.43
C PHE A 11 -13.11 11.80 18.67
N LYS A 12 -11.84 11.49 18.44
CA LYS A 12 -10.80 11.50 19.47
C LYS A 12 -10.03 12.81 19.36
N LEU A 13 -9.93 13.55 20.45
CA LEU A 13 -9.01 14.69 20.53
C LEU A 13 -7.58 14.14 20.45
N GLN A 14 -6.96 14.23 19.28
CA GLN A 14 -5.60 13.77 19.03
C GLN A 14 -4.68 14.99 18.91
N SER A 15 -3.51 14.95 19.53
CA SER A 15 -2.48 15.95 19.27
C SER A 15 -1.97 15.81 17.82
N ALA A 16 -1.44 16.89 17.23
CA ALA A 16 -0.85 16.82 15.88
C ALA A 16 0.25 15.76 15.77
N LYS A 17 0.96 15.51 16.88
CA LYS A 17 1.98 14.47 17.00
C LYS A 17 1.37 13.06 16.95
N GLU A 18 0.25 12.83 17.62
CA GLU A 18 -0.47 11.55 17.58
C GLU A 18 -1.11 11.29 16.23
N ALA A 19 -1.65 12.33 15.58
CA ALA A 19 -2.21 12.21 14.24
C ALA A 19 -1.14 11.88 13.19
N ALA A 20 0.11 12.33 13.38
CA ALA A 20 1.22 12.03 12.50
C ALA A 20 1.87 10.64 12.75
N ASP A 21 1.58 9.99 13.88
CA ASP A 21 2.15 8.69 14.23
C ASP A 21 1.39 7.52 13.59
N HIS A 22 1.48 7.44 12.28
CA HIS A 22 0.95 6.31 11.51
C HIS A 22 1.89 5.10 11.52
N ASP A 23 3.20 5.33 11.70
CA ASP A 23 4.21 4.28 11.65
C ASP A 23 4.03 3.29 12.81
N SER A 24 3.85 3.77 14.05
CA SER A 24 3.67 2.89 15.20
C SER A 24 2.40 2.04 15.13
N TYR A 25 1.35 2.54 14.46
CA TYR A 25 0.11 1.81 14.21
C TYR A 25 0.35 0.64 13.25
N TYR A 26 0.95 0.91 12.08
CA TYR A 26 1.18 -0.14 11.09
C TYR A 26 2.27 -1.14 11.51
N GLN A 27 3.23 -0.75 12.35
CA GLN A 27 4.24 -1.67 12.87
C GLN A 27 3.67 -2.76 13.78
N LYS A 28 2.58 -2.48 14.50
CA LYS A 28 1.89 -3.47 15.36
C LYS A 28 1.06 -4.48 14.57
N MET A 29 0.85 -4.23 13.27
CA MET A 29 -0.03 -5.01 12.42
C MET A 29 0.72 -6.20 11.78
N PRO A 30 0.10 -7.39 11.67
CA PRO A 30 0.67 -8.52 10.95
C PRO A 30 1.04 -8.15 9.50
N LEU A 31 2.13 -8.74 8.99
CA LEU A 31 2.67 -8.41 7.67
C LEU A 31 1.64 -8.57 6.53
N GLN A 32 0.76 -9.57 6.64
CA GLN A 32 -0.30 -9.83 5.67
C GLN A 32 -1.34 -8.71 5.61
N GLU A 33 -1.72 -8.18 6.78
CA GLU A 33 -2.67 -7.07 6.86
C GLU A 33 -2.03 -5.77 6.37
N ARG A 34 -0.75 -5.53 6.69
CA ARG A 34 0.02 -4.42 6.11
C ARG A 34 0.05 -4.47 4.58
N ALA A 35 0.23 -5.66 4.01
CA ALA A 35 0.24 -5.84 2.56
C ALA A 35 -1.12 -5.51 1.93
N LYS A 36 -2.24 -5.87 2.59
CA LYS A 36 -3.59 -5.50 2.14
C LYS A 36 -3.81 -4.00 2.16
N VAL A 37 -3.45 -3.33 3.26
CA VAL A 37 -3.53 -1.87 3.38
C VAL A 37 -2.73 -1.18 2.28
N ILE A 38 -1.50 -1.64 2.03
CA ILE A 38 -0.65 -1.10 0.95
C ILE A 38 -1.30 -1.32 -0.43
N ASN A 39 -1.88 -2.49 -0.67
CA ASN A 39 -2.55 -2.78 -1.95
C ASN A 39 -3.75 -1.86 -2.18
N TYR A 40 -4.58 -1.67 -1.16
CA TYR A 40 -5.70 -0.73 -1.20
C TYR A 40 -5.25 0.71 -1.44
N LEU A 41 -4.22 1.19 -0.73
CA LEU A 41 -3.70 2.55 -0.93
C LEU A 41 -3.18 2.76 -2.35
N LYS A 42 -2.51 1.75 -2.92
CA LYS A 42 -2.06 1.79 -4.32
C LYS A 42 -3.22 1.77 -5.30
N SER A 43 -4.27 0.98 -5.04
CA SER A 43 -5.45 0.90 -5.91
C SER A 43 -6.17 2.25 -6.00
N VAL A 44 -6.28 2.95 -4.87
CA VAL A 44 -6.81 4.32 -4.81
C VAL A 44 -5.89 5.31 -5.52
N ALA A 45 -4.59 5.27 -5.27
CA ALA A 45 -3.63 6.24 -5.83
C ALA A 45 -3.51 6.14 -7.37
N TYR A 46 -3.58 4.93 -7.91
CA TYR A 46 -3.41 4.66 -9.34
C TYR A 46 -4.72 4.28 -10.04
N ASN A 47 -5.85 4.39 -9.34
CA ASN A 47 -7.20 4.14 -9.86
C ASN A 47 -7.34 2.80 -10.59
N TYR A 48 -7.00 1.71 -9.92
CA TYR A 48 -7.19 0.35 -10.43
C TYR A 48 -8.06 -0.50 -9.48
N PRO A 49 -8.75 -1.55 -9.96
CA PRO A 49 -9.53 -2.43 -9.09
C PRO A 49 -8.62 -3.24 -8.17
N GLU A 50 -8.92 -3.26 -6.86
CA GLU A 50 -8.07 -3.96 -5.87
C GLU A 50 -7.88 -5.46 -6.19
N ASP A 51 -8.91 -6.11 -6.73
CA ASP A 51 -8.91 -7.52 -7.13
C ASP A 51 -8.20 -7.79 -8.46
N ASN A 52 -7.93 -6.74 -9.24
CA ASN A 52 -7.30 -6.86 -10.55
C ASN A 52 -6.21 -5.79 -10.74
N PRO A 53 -5.09 -5.89 -9.99
CA PRO A 53 -4.00 -4.95 -10.11
C PRO A 53 -3.33 -5.03 -11.49
N PRO A 54 -2.84 -3.89 -12.03
CA PRO A 54 -2.14 -3.85 -13.31
C PRO A 54 -0.89 -4.74 -13.25
N ARG A 55 -0.72 -5.56 -14.29
CA ARG A 55 0.42 -6.48 -14.39
C ARG A 55 1.66 -5.71 -14.80
N LEU A 56 2.77 -5.97 -14.12
CA LEU A 56 4.07 -5.44 -14.51
C LEU A 56 4.48 -6.01 -15.87
N ASP A 57 4.70 -5.14 -16.85
CA ASP A 57 5.34 -5.51 -18.10
C ASP A 57 6.85 -5.73 -17.85
N ARG A 58 7.30 -6.98 -18.05
CA ARG A 58 8.70 -7.37 -17.85
C ARG A 58 9.53 -7.29 -19.13
N THR A 59 8.94 -6.92 -20.26
CA THR A 59 9.62 -6.90 -21.57
C THR A 59 10.59 -5.73 -21.72
N ALA A 60 10.39 -4.64 -20.98
CA ALA A 60 11.27 -3.47 -21.00
C ALA A 60 12.65 -3.72 -20.33
N PHE A 61 12.75 -4.74 -19.46
CA PHE A 61 13.96 -5.01 -18.71
C PHE A 61 14.83 -6.05 -19.44
N SER A 62 15.99 -5.65 -19.96
CA SER A 62 16.97 -6.58 -20.55
C SER A 62 18.29 -6.54 -19.78
N ILE A 63 18.73 -7.70 -19.28
CA ILE A 63 20.06 -7.88 -18.69
C ILE A 63 21.00 -8.27 -19.82
N ARG A 64 21.97 -7.40 -20.16
CA ARG A 64 23.03 -7.71 -21.12
C ARG A 64 24.32 -8.07 -20.40
N SER A 65 24.78 -9.31 -20.54
CA SER A 65 26.11 -9.71 -20.08
C SER A 65 27.18 -9.12 -21.00
N ARG A 66 28.18 -8.44 -20.45
CA ARG A 66 29.37 -8.04 -21.22
C ARG A 66 30.21 -9.31 -21.46
N ARG A 67 30.29 -9.80 -22.70
CA ARG A 67 31.25 -10.85 -23.06
C ARG A 67 32.65 -10.29 -22.81
N SER A 68 33.43 -10.90 -21.90
CA SER A 68 34.87 -10.67 -21.87
C SER A 68 35.46 -11.46 -23.04
N ASN A 69 36.00 -10.76 -24.04
CA ASN A 69 36.86 -11.39 -25.02
C ASN A 69 38.13 -11.81 -24.26
N GLY A 70 38.33 -13.11 -24.12
CA GLY A 70 39.60 -13.71 -23.70
C GLY A 70 40.54 -13.84 -24.88
#